data_AF-A0A519V4H7-F1
#
_entry.id   AF-A0A519V4H7-F1
#
_cell.length_a   1.000
_cell.length_b   1.000
_cell.length_c   1.000
_cell.angle_alpha   90.00
_cell.angle_beta   90.00
_cell.angle_gamma   90.00
#
_symmetry.space_group_name_H-M   'P 1'
#
loop_
_entity.id
_entity.type
_entity.pdbx_description
1 polymer ?
#
loop_
_entity_poly.entity_id
_entity_poly.type
_entity_poly.pdbx_seq_one_letter_code
_entity_poly.pdbx_strand_id
1 'polypeptide(L)'
;MQHRTLGKTNFSISEISLGTWQVGGKWGEPFRPDNADRILNAAVDAGINFIDTADVYGDGESEKAVGRLVRSRPGERVYVATKCGRRLQPHTADAYQPAALRG
;
A
#
# COMPACT_ATOMS: atom_id res chain seq x y z
N MET A 1 -7.62 -15.43 -11.35
CA MET A 1 -7.33 -13.98 -11.48
C MET A 1 -6.83 -13.69 -12.89
N GLN A 2 -7.31 -12.62 -13.53
CA GLN A 2 -6.74 -12.12 -14.80
C GLN A 2 -5.59 -11.15 -14.51
N HIS A 3 -4.57 -11.14 -15.37
CA HIS A 3 -3.39 -10.28 -15.22
C HIS A 3 -3.20 -9.36 -16.42
N ARG A 4 -2.63 -8.18 -16.18
CA ARG A 4 -2.29 -7.18 -17.20
C ARG A 4 -0.89 -6.62 -16.96
N THR A 5 -0.25 -6.17 -18.02
CA THR A 5 1.02 -5.45 -17.91
C THR A 5 0.76 -4.02 -17.45
N LEU A 6 1.40 -3.58 -16.35
CA LEU A 6 1.26 -2.22 -15.83
C LEU A 6 2.11 -1.24 -16.67
N GLY A 7 1.50 -0.65 -17.69
CA GLY A 7 2.13 0.37 -18.53
C GLY A 7 3.46 -0.11 -19.12
N LYS A 8 4.54 0.64 -18.89
CA LYS A 8 5.89 0.33 -19.40
C LYS A 8 6.78 -0.44 -18.41
N THR A 9 6.24 -0.89 -17.28
CA THR A 9 7.03 -1.50 -16.19
C THR A 9 7.35 -2.97 -16.41
N ASN A 10 6.69 -3.62 -17.38
CA ASN A 10 6.67 -5.08 -17.56
C ASN A 10 6.17 -5.86 -16.33
N PHE A 11 5.53 -5.20 -15.37
CA PHE A 11 4.92 -5.87 -14.22
C PHE A 11 3.62 -6.53 -14.63
N SER A 12 3.52 -7.85 -14.43
CA SER A 12 2.26 -8.59 -14.58
C SER A 12 1.46 -8.49 -13.29
N ILE A 13 0.49 -7.57 -13.27
CA ILE A 13 -0.35 -7.27 -12.11
C ILE A 13 -1.76 -7.85 -12.28
N SER A 14 -2.43 -8.17 -11.18
CA SER A 14 -3.83 -8.54 -11.17
C SER A 14 -4.67 -7.39 -11.73
N GLU A 15 -5.66 -7.69 -12.58
CA GLU A 15 -6.56 -6.70 -13.17
C GLU A 15 -7.32 -5.88 -12.10
N ILE A 16 -7.55 -6.50 -10.94
CA ILE A 16 -8.10 -5.86 -9.74
C ILE A 16 -6.98 -5.69 -8.72
N SER A 17 -6.86 -4.51 -8.12
CA SER A 17 -5.92 -4.20 -7.05
C SER A 17 -6.64 -3.90 -5.74
N LEU A 18 -5.97 -4.15 -4.61
CA LEU A 18 -6.48 -3.75 -3.30
C LEU A 18 -5.98 -2.34 -2.94
N GLY A 19 -6.90 -1.40 -2.72
CA GLY A 19 -6.59 -0.12 -2.08
C GLY A 19 -6.64 -0.23 -0.56
N THR A 20 -5.63 0.29 0.14
CA THR A 20 -5.43 0.07 1.59
C THR A 20 -5.77 1.29 2.45
N TRP A 21 -6.55 2.24 1.95
CA TRP A 21 -6.98 3.38 2.76
C TRP A 21 -7.73 2.94 4.03
N GLN A 22 -8.71 2.04 3.90
CA GLN A 22 -9.46 1.50 5.04
C GLN A 22 -8.71 0.40 5.81
N VAL A 23 -7.65 -0.16 5.23
CA VAL A 23 -6.75 -1.09 5.94
C VAL A 23 -6.02 -0.34 7.05
N GLY A 24 -5.66 0.94 6.84
CA GLY A 24 -5.08 1.82 7.85
C GLY A 24 -6.05 2.25 8.98
N GLY A 25 -7.30 1.76 8.95
CA GLY A 25 -8.38 2.13 9.88
C GLY A 25 -9.54 2.82 9.15
N LYS A 26 -10.72 2.81 9.77
CA LYS A 26 -11.82 3.71 9.36
C LYS A 26 -11.50 5.13 9.78
N TRP A 27 -12.02 6.11 9.06
CA TRP A 27 -11.87 7.51 9.45
C TRP A 27 -12.44 7.73 10.86
N GLY A 28 -11.59 8.14 11.80
CA GLY A 28 -11.94 8.35 13.21
C GLY A 28 -11.93 7.09 14.09
N GLU A 29 -11.63 5.91 13.55
CA GLU A 29 -11.46 4.69 14.34
C GLU A 29 -9.96 4.32 14.47
N PRO A 30 -9.53 3.73 15.61
CA PRO A 30 -8.15 3.29 15.75
C PRO A 30 -7.80 2.14 14.79
N PHE A 31 -6.53 2.07 14.39
CA PHE A 31 -6.00 0.96 13.60
C PHE A 31 -6.18 -0.39 14.34
N ARG A 32 -6.48 -1.44 13.57
CA ARG A 32 -6.70 -2.81 14.04
C ARG A 32 -5.82 -3.76 13.22
N PRO A 33 -4.65 -4.18 13.74
CA PRO A 33 -3.70 -5.01 13.01
C PRO A 33 -4.33 -6.30 12.46
N ASP A 34 -5.12 -7.00 13.27
CA ASP A 34 -5.75 -8.27 12.86
C ASP A 34 -6.72 -8.09 11.68
N ASN A 35 -7.46 -6.98 11.64
CA ASN A 35 -8.35 -6.67 10.52
C ASN A 35 -7.54 -6.38 9.25
N ALA A 36 -6.45 -5.61 9.38
CA ALA A 36 -5.58 -5.30 8.25
C ALA A 36 -4.98 -6.59 7.66
N ASP A 37 -4.42 -7.44 8.53
CA ASP A 37 -3.83 -8.71 8.12
C ASP A 37 -4.89 -9.63 7.47
N ARG A 38 -6.11 -9.69 8.02
CA ARG A 38 -7.19 -10.50 7.44
C ARG A 38 -7.62 -10.02 6.05
N ILE A 39 -7.76 -8.71 5.85
CA ILE A 39 -8.11 -8.12 4.54
C ILE A 39 -6.99 -8.38 3.52
N LEU A 40 -5.74 -8.11 3.92
CA LEU A 40 -4.57 -8.24 3.06
C LEU A 40 -4.35 -9.70 2.62
N ASN A 41 -4.42 -10.65 3.56
CA ASN A 41 -4.29 -12.07 3.24
C ASN A 41 -5.44 -12.54 2.34
N ALA A 42 -6.68 -12.19 2.65
CA ALA A 42 -7.82 -12.59 1.84
C ALA A 42 -7.72 -12.09 0.38
N ALA A 43 -7.19 -10.88 0.18
CA ALA A 43 -6.96 -10.34 -1.16
C ALA A 43 -5.90 -11.15 -1.93
N VAL A 44 -4.75 -11.43 -1.31
CA VAL A 44 -3.67 -12.17 -1.96
C VAL A 44 -4.06 -13.64 -2.18
N ASP A 45 -4.77 -14.26 -1.25
CA ASP A 45 -5.33 -15.62 -1.39
C ASP A 45 -6.35 -15.70 -2.54
N ALA A 46 -7.09 -14.62 -2.81
CA ALA A 46 -7.97 -14.52 -3.98
C ALA A 46 -7.21 -14.26 -5.30
N GLY A 47 -5.88 -14.18 -5.26
CA GLY A 47 -4.99 -14.00 -6.39
C GLY A 47 -4.67 -12.53 -6.72
N ILE A 48 -5.04 -11.56 -5.89
CA ILE A 48 -4.62 -10.16 -6.07
C ILE A 48 -3.12 -10.07 -5.76
N ASN A 49 -2.35 -9.50 -6.68
CA ASN A 49 -0.91 -9.32 -6.49
C ASN A 49 -0.47 -7.85 -6.56
N PHE A 50 -1.41 -6.90 -6.68
CA PHE A 50 -1.12 -5.47 -6.73
C PHE A 50 -1.87 -4.73 -5.62
N ILE A 51 -1.10 -4.07 -4.76
CA ILE A 51 -1.57 -3.39 -3.56
C ILE A 51 -1.21 -1.91 -3.63
N ASP A 52 -2.20 -1.04 -3.40
CA ASP A 52 -2.06 0.41 -3.36
C ASP A 52 -2.15 0.93 -1.93
N THR A 53 -1.14 1.68 -1.48
CA THR A 53 -1.05 2.29 -0.14
C THR A 53 -0.52 3.74 -0.20
N ALA A 54 -0.33 4.38 0.95
CA ALA A 54 0.27 5.72 1.08
C ALA A 54 0.77 6.00 2.51
N ASP A 55 1.76 6.89 2.64
CA ASP A 55 2.36 7.37 3.90
C ASP A 55 1.34 7.94 4.90
N VAL A 56 0.28 8.58 4.43
CA VAL A 56 -0.76 9.20 5.25
C VAL A 56 -1.84 8.21 5.73
N TYR A 57 -1.89 6.98 5.20
CA TYR A 57 -2.93 6.04 5.57
C TYR A 57 -2.65 5.42 6.95
N GLY A 58 -3.40 5.90 7.95
CA GLY A 58 -3.19 5.50 9.34
C GLY A 58 -1.81 5.92 9.87
N ASP A 59 -1.29 7.07 9.44
CA ASP A 59 0.04 7.57 9.82
C ASP A 59 1.17 6.54 9.58
N GLY A 60 1.13 5.86 8.43
CA GLY A 60 2.09 4.83 8.02
C GLY A 60 1.76 3.41 8.49
N GLU A 61 0.74 3.21 9.34
CA GLU A 61 0.34 1.85 9.76
C GLU A 61 -0.11 0.98 8.59
N SER A 62 -0.72 1.57 7.55
CA SER A 62 -1.08 0.84 6.33
C SER A 62 0.14 0.27 5.60
N GLU A 63 1.20 1.08 5.42
CA GLU A 63 2.45 0.61 4.81
C GLU A 63 3.15 -0.45 5.65
N LYS A 64 3.16 -0.30 6.98
CA LYS A 64 3.72 -1.31 7.89
C LYS A 64 2.98 -2.64 7.76
N ALA A 65 1.64 -2.62 7.67
CA ALA A 65 0.83 -3.83 7.47
C ALA A 65 1.13 -4.51 6.13
N VAL A 66 1.16 -3.75 5.03
CA VAL A 66 1.55 -4.28 3.71
C VAL A 66 2.96 -4.88 3.74
N GLY A 67 3.91 -4.20 4.40
CA GLY A 67 5.27 -4.71 4.55
C GLY A 67 5.35 -6.02 5.34
N ARG A 68 4.51 -6.20 6.38
CA ARG A 68 4.40 -7.48 7.11
C ARG A 68 3.86 -8.60 6.21
N LEU A 69 2.80 -8.33 5.45
CA LEU A 69 2.21 -9.29 4.49
C LEU A 69 3.25 -9.77 3.47
N VAL A 70 3.99 -8.84 2.85
CA VAL A 70 4.99 -9.19 1.83
C VAL A 70 6.08 -10.08 2.42
N ARG A 71 6.53 -9.79 3.65
CA ARG A 71 7.52 -10.63 4.34
C ARG A 71 6.99 -12.00 4.74
N SER A 72 5.70 -12.12 5.04
CA SER A 72 5.10 -13.40 5.46
C SER A 72 4.80 -14.35 4.30
N ARG A 73 4.94 -13.90 3.04
CA ARG A 73 4.65 -14.70 1.82
C ARG A 73 5.87 -14.85 0.91
N PRO A 74 6.96 -15.49 1.39
CA PRO A 74 8.14 -15.70 0.56
C PRO A 74 7.78 -16.55 -0.67
N GLY A 75 8.14 -16.07 -1.86
CA GLY A 75 7.86 -16.74 -3.13
C GLY A 75 6.61 -16.23 -3.85
N GLU A 76 5.69 -15.54 -3.17
CA GLU A 76 4.58 -14.86 -3.82
C GLU A 76 5.00 -13.45 -4.25
N ARG A 77 4.91 -13.15 -5.55
CA ARG A 77 5.24 -11.82 -6.06
C ARG A 77 4.08 -10.86 -5.79
N VAL A 78 4.24 -9.98 -4.80
CA VAL A 78 3.33 -8.85 -4.55
C VAL A 78 3.99 -7.55 -5.04
N TYR A 79 3.28 -6.79 -5.86
CA TYR A 79 3.63 -5.45 -6.30
C TYR A 79 2.96 -4.43 -5.37
N VAL A 80 3.73 -3.44 -4.90
CA VAL A 80 3.23 -2.39 -4.01
C VAL A 80 3.42 -1.04 -4.69
N ALA A 81 2.32 -0.29 -4.82
CA ALA A 81 2.35 1.14 -5.13
C ALA A 81 2.13 1.93 -3.84
N THR A 82 3.03 2.87 -3.55
CA THR A 82 2.85 3.82 -2.45
C THR A 82 2.91 5.26 -2.95
N LYS A 83 2.53 6.20 -2.09
CA LYS A 83 2.44 7.64 -2.34
C LYS A 83 3.02 8.37 -1.13
N CYS A 84 3.55 9.56 -1.37
CA CYS A 84 4.12 10.41 -0.33
C CYS A 84 3.84 11.89 -0.58
N GLY A 85 4.11 12.73 0.42
CA GLY A 85 4.18 14.18 0.27
C GLY A 85 2.89 14.93 0.59
N ARG A 86 1.81 14.24 1.00
CA ARG A 86 0.56 14.89 1.44
C ARG A 86 0.71 15.68 2.75
N ARG A 87 1.75 15.40 3.54
CA ARG A 87 2.05 16.12 4.80
C ARG A 87 2.76 17.46 4.61
N LEU A 88 3.26 17.75 3.40
CA LEU A 88 4.01 18.98 3.12
C LEU A 88 3.09 20.20 3.16
N GLN A 89 3.51 21.26 3.84
CA GLN A 89 2.81 22.54 3.87
C GLN A 89 3.82 23.69 3.94
N PRO A 90 3.85 24.61 2.96
CA PRO A 90 3.09 24.62 1.70
C PRO A 90 3.58 23.56 0.69
N HIS A 91 2.71 23.17 -0.25
CA HIS A 91 3.09 22.32 -1.39
C HIS A 91 3.86 23.13 -2.44
N THR A 92 5.14 23.34 -2.21
CA THR A 92 6.08 23.97 -3.16
C THR A 92 7.05 22.94 -3.71
N ALA A 93 7.51 23.10 -4.95
CA ALA A 93 8.45 22.15 -5.57
C ALA A 93 9.72 21.94 -4.70
N ASP A 94 10.25 23.02 -4.12
CA ASP A 94 11.44 22.99 -3.27
C ASP A 94 11.24 22.18 -1.99
N ALA A 95 10.01 22.04 -1.50
CA ALA A 95 9.69 21.27 -0.29
C ALA A 95 9.69 19.75 -0.52
N TYR A 96 9.63 19.27 -1.76
CA TYR A 96 9.64 17.83 -2.10
C TYR A 96 11.07 17.25 -2.07
N GLN A 97 11.73 17.32 -0.90
CA GLN A 97 13.05 16.75 -0.68
C GLN A 97 12.96 15.36 -0.06
N PRO A 98 13.90 14.43 -0.33
CA PRO A 98 13.93 13.11 0.31
C PRO A 98 13.88 13.18 1.85
N ALA A 99 14.54 14.17 2.46
CA ALA A 99 14.53 14.37 3.91
C ALA A 99 13.15 14.80 4.46
N ALA A 100 12.31 15.43 3.64
CA ALA A 100 10.95 15.81 4.00
C ALA A 100 9.92 14.70 3.72
N LEU A 101 10.27 13.75 2.85
CA LEU A 101 9.41 12.62 2.45
C LEU A 101 9.72 11.32 3.21
N ARG A 102 10.94 11.18 3.74
CA ARG A 102 11.36 10.03 4.55
C ARG A 102 11.14 10.40 6.02
N GLY A 103 10.16 9.75 6.65
CA GLY A 103 9.97 9.77 8.10
C GLY A 103 11.04 8.98 8.84
#